data_AF-A0A2D5I755-F1
#
_entry.id   AF-A0A2D5I755-F1
#
_cell.length_a   1.000
_cell.length_b   1.000
_cell.length_c   1.000
_cell.angle_alpha   90.00
_cell.angle_beta   90.00
_cell.angle_gamma   90.00
#
_symmetry.space_group_name_H-M   'P 1'
#
loop_
_entity.id
_entity.type
_entity.pdbx_description
1 polymer ?
#
loop_
_entity_poly.entity_id
_entity_poly.type
_entity_poly.pdbx_seq_one_letter_code
_entity_poly.pdbx_strand_id
1 'polypeptide(L)'
;MTVSIEALGVFLTLLYLAYEVRQNNKIAMSNGHREISKQLSEWYFLFKNPKTSSILTRGSLDFSSLTPEEKLEYDTVRHHHYHICEQIFYMGRGKLIPSNVYDAFMTGTAIFLSSKGTSDWWEDSKQITYAPEFVAEVEKFRSEATDLPDPMVSFPPFKYTLELLGETGLIKQ
;
A
#
# COMPACT_ATOMS: atom_id res chain seq x y z
N MET A 1 -40.12 24.25 -34.17
CA MET A 1 -39.89 23.69 -32.82
C MET A 1 -39.23 24.78 -31.99
N THR A 2 -39.98 25.49 -31.16
CA THR A 2 -39.47 26.59 -30.32
C THR A 2 -39.05 26.00 -28.97
N VAL A 3 -37.75 26.03 -28.66
CA VAL A 3 -37.24 25.59 -27.35
C VAL A 3 -37.61 26.65 -26.30
N SER A 4 -38.23 26.25 -25.19
CA SER A 4 -38.58 27.18 -24.10
C SER A 4 -37.33 27.64 -23.35
N ILE A 5 -37.34 28.87 -22.83
CA ILE A 5 -36.23 29.44 -22.04
C ILE A 5 -35.96 28.59 -20.79
N GLU A 6 -36.99 28.00 -20.21
CA GLU A 6 -36.89 27.06 -19.08
C GLU A 6 -36.08 25.81 -19.45
N ALA A 7 -36.36 25.21 -20.61
CA ALA A 7 -35.61 24.06 -21.10
C ALA A 7 -34.14 24.41 -21.37
N LEU A 8 -33.88 25.62 -21.88
CA LEU A 8 -32.52 26.11 -22.07
C LEU A 8 -31.78 26.31 -20.73
N GLY A 9 -32.46 26.86 -19.72
CA GLY A 9 -31.92 27.02 -18.37
C GLY A 9 -31.52 25.69 -17.75
N VAL A 10 -32.41 24.69 -17.80
CA VAL A 10 -32.13 23.33 -17.31
C VAL A 10 -30.93 22.72 -18.04
N PHE A 11 -30.87 22.87 -19.37
CA PHE A 11 -29.76 22.34 -20.16
C PHE A 11 -28.41 22.94 -19.78
N LEU A 12 -28.35 24.26 -19.57
CA LEU A 12 -27.14 24.95 -19.12
C LEU A 12 -26.73 24.51 -17.72
N THR A 13 -27.68 24.33 -16.79
CA THR A 13 -27.39 23.81 -15.45
C THR A 13 -26.81 22.41 -15.49
N LEU A 14 -27.31 21.52 -16.34
CA LEU A 14 -26.75 20.16 -16.49
C LEU A 14 -25.33 20.18 -17.06
N LEU A 15 -25.05 21.05 -18.03
CA LEU A 15 -23.69 21.22 -18.57
C LEU A 15 -22.72 21.75 -17.51
N TYR A 16 -23.16 22.74 -16.72
CA TYR A 16 -22.38 23.27 -15.61
C TYR A 16 -22.10 22.20 -14.56
N LEU A 17 -23.12 21.44 -14.14
CA LEU A 17 -22.98 20.36 -13.17
C LEU A 17 -22.03 19.27 -13.69
N ALA A 18 -22.14 18.89 -14.96
CA ALA A 18 -21.24 17.92 -15.58
C ALA A 18 -19.78 18.43 -15.60
N TYR A 19 -19.57 19.73 -15.83
CA TYR A 19 -18.25 20.36 -15.74
C TYR A 19 -17.73 20.38 -14.30
N GLU A 20 -18.56 20.75 -13.34
CA GLU A 20 -18.23 20.80 -11.92
C GLU A 20 -17.83 19.42 -11.39
N VAL A 21 -18.61 18.38 -11.70
CA VAL A 21 -18.29 16.98 -11.35
C VAL A 21 -16.93 16.58 -11.93
N ARG A 22 -16.61 16.96 -13.18
CA ARG A 22 -15.29 16.66 -13.77
C ARG A 22 -14.15 17.37 -13.06
N GLN A 23 -14.33 18.62 -12.63
CA GLN A 23 -13.30 19.35 -11.88
C GLN A 23 -13.13 18.81 -10.47
N ASN A 24 -14.23 18.52 -9.77
CA ASN A 24 -14.22 17.91 -8.46
C ASN A 24 -13.52 16.55 -8.47
N ASN A 25 -13.75 15.74 -9.51
CA ASN A 25 -13.05 14.47 -9.69
C ASN A 25 -11.53 14.68 -9.86
N LYS A 26 -11.09 15.66 -10.65
CA LYS A 26 -9.66 15.97 -10.80
C LYS A 26 -9.01 16.41 -9.50
N ILE A 27 -9.70 17.23 -8.70
CA ILE A 27 -9.23 17.67 -7.39
C ILE A 27 -9.13 16.47 -6.44
N ALA A 28 -10.14 15.60 -6.40
CA ALA A 28 -10.13 14.40 -5.58
C ALA A 28 -8.94 13.47 -5.92
N MET A 29 -8.66 13.26 -7.22
CA MET A 29 -7.49 12.48 -7.65
C MET A 29 -6.16 13.12 -7.19
N SER A 30 -6.02 14.44 -7.34
CA SER A 30 -4.82 15.17 -6.92
C SER A 30 -4.59 15.11 -5.40
N ASN A 31 -5.66 15.28 -4.63
CA ASN A 31 -5.61 15.17 -3.17
C ASN A 31 -5.27 13.75 -2.72
N GLY A 32 -5.86 12.75 -3.37
CA GLY A 32 -5.56 11.35 -3.12
C GLY A 32 -4.08 11.02 -3.34
N HIS A 33 -3.50 11.49 -4.45
CA HIS A 33 -2.09 11.26 -4.73
C HIS A 33 -1.16 11.95 -3.71
N ARG A 34 -1.49 13.17 -3.30
CA ARG A 34 -0.76 13.90 -2.27
C ARG A 34 -0.79 13.17 -0.93
N GLU A 35 -1.96 12.66 -0.55
CA GLU A 35 -2.17 11.96 0.71
C GLU A 35 -1.39 10.64 0.76
N ILE A 36 -1.47 9.81 -0.29
CA ILE A 36 -0.66 8.59 -0.40
C ILE A 36 0.84 8.91 -0.30
N SER A 37 1.31 9.93 -1.03
CA SER A 37 2.72 10.35 -1.01
C SER A 37 3.17 10.78 0.38
N LYS A 38 2.31 11.48 1.12
CA LYS A 38 2.57 11.91 2.49
C LYS A 38 2.69 10.71 3.44
N GLN A 39 1.70 9.82 3.44
CA GLN A 39 1.70 8.64 4.31
C GLN A 39 2.90 7.71 4.03
N LEU A 40 3.24 7.50 2.75
CA LEU A 40 4.44 6.75 2.39
C LEU A 40 5.72 7.43 2.88
N SER A 41 5.81 8.76 2.77
CA SER A 41 6.98 9.49 3.28
C SER A 41 7.11 9.36 4.80
N GLU A 42 6.00 9.38 5.53
CA GLU A 42 5.94 9.15 6.97
C GLU A 42 6.36 7.72 7.33
N TRP A 43 5.87 6.73 6.58
CA TRP A 43 6.28 5.34 6.74
C TRP A 43 7.78 5.14 6.46
N TYR A 44 8.31 5.70 5.37
CA TYR A 44 9.74 5.68 5.05
C TYR A 44 10.59 6.36 6.12
N PHE A 45 10.07 7.38 6.79
CA PHE A 45 10.77 8.06 7.86
C PHE A 45 11.06 7.14 9.05
N LEU A 46 10.20 6.13 9.31
CA LEU A 46 10.39 5.15 10.39
C LEU A 46 11.68 4.33 10.20
N PHE A 47 12.08 4.06 8.96
CA PHE A 47 13.33 3.34 8.65
C PHE A 47 14.60 4.12 8.98
N LYS A 48 14.51 5.42 9.26
CA LYS A 48 15.66 6.21 9.72
C LYS A 48 16.08 5.83 11.14
N ASN A 49 15.20 5.22 11.92
CA ASN A 49 15.54 4.68 13.23
C ASN A 49 16.25 3.32 13.06
N PRO A 50 17.53 3.17 13.45
CA PRO A 50 18.27 1.93 13.25
C PRO A 50 17.67 0.72 13.98
N LYS A 51 16.99 0.95 15.11
CA LYS A 51 16.32 -0.11 15.86
C LYS A 51 15.11 -0.61 15.07
N THR A 52 14.25 0.30 14.61
CA THR A 52 13.06 -0.03 13.84
C THR A 52 13.43 -0.69 12.50
N SER A 53 14.43 -0.17 11.78
CA SER A 53 14.87 -0.78 10.52
C SER A 53 15.42 -2.20 10.71
N SER A 54 16.22 -2.43 11.76
CA SER A 54 16.73 -3.76 12.12
C SER A 54 15.60 -4.73 12.45
N ILE A 55 14.65 -4.33 13.29
CA ILE A 55 13.47 -5.14 13.66
C ILE A 55 12.65 -5.50 12.42
N LEU A 56 12.37 -4.52 11.54
CA LEU A 56 11.60 -4.78 10.33
C LEU A 56 12.33 -5.70 9.35
N THR A 57 13.64 -5.58 9.25
CA THR A 57 14.44 -6.44 8.37
C THR A 57 14.44 -7.87 8.90
N ARG A 58 14.82 -8.08 10.17
CA ARG A 58 14.81 -9.39 10.82
C ARG A 58 13.43 -10.02 10.87
N GLY A 59 12.41 -9.24 11.22
CA GLY A 59 11.03 -9.73 11.26
C GLY A 59 10.46 -10.08 9.89
N SER A 60 10.99 -9.50 8.81
CA SER A 60 10.61 -9.90 7.45
C SER A 60 11.29 -11.21 7.04
N LEU A 61 12.52 -11.46 7.50
CA LEU A 61 13.20 -12.74 7.33
C LEU A 61 12.52 -13.86 8.14
N ASP A 62 12.35 -13.63 9.44
CA ASP A 62 11.77 -14.57 10.39
C ASP A 62 11.09 -13.82 11.55
N PHE A 63 9.77 -13.64 11.44
CA PHE A 63 8.95 -12.99 12.45
C PHE A 63 8.94 -13.76 13.78
N SER A 64 9.07 -15.08 13.73
CA SER A 64 9.02 -15.92 14.94
C SER A 64 10.22 -15.70 15.87
N SER A 65 11.36 -15.27 15.31
CA SER A 65 12.60 -14.99 16.03
C SER A 65 12.58 -13.72 16.88
N LEU A 66 11.62 -12.83 16.65
CA LEU A 66 11.52 -11.55 17.35
C LEU A 66 11.05 -11.73 18.80
N THR A 67 11.56 -10.89 19.72
CA THR A 67 11.01 -10.80 21.09
C THR A 67 9.58 -10.23 21.06
N PRO A 68 8.77 -10.39 22.14
CA PRO A 68 7.42 -9.80 22.19
C PRO A 68 7.40 -8.28 21.93
N GLU A 69 8.37 -7.55 22.47
CA GLU A 69 8.49 -6.10 22.26
C GLU A 69 8.86 -5.76 20.82
N GLU A 70 9.75 -6.54 20.21
CA GLU A 70 10.11 -6.38 18.79
C GLU A 70 8.95 -6.75 17.87
N LYS A 71 8.16 -7.78 18.21
CA LYS A 71 6.93 -8.12 17.47
C LYS A 71 5.92 -6.99 17.51
N LEU A 72 5.75 -6.31 18.64
CA LEU A 72 4.85 -5.16 18.75
C LEU A 72 5.29 -3.99 17.86
N GLU A 73 6.58 -3.67 17.85
CA GLU A 73 7.15 -2.64 16.97
C GLU A 73 6.96 -3.03 15.50
N TYR A 74 7.31 -4.27 15.15
CA TYR A 74 7.15 -4.80 13.80
C TYR A 74 5.68 -4.70 13.34
N ASP A 75 4.77 -5.19 14.18
CA ASP A 75 3.34 -5.22 13.94
C ASP A 75 2.77 -3.82 13.71
N THR A 76 3.12 -2.86 14.57
CA THR A 76 2.64 -1.47 14.47
C THR A 76 3.08 -0.82 13.16
N VAL A 77 4.36 -0.96 12.80
CA VAL A 77 4.89 -0.37 11.57
C VAL A 77 4.38 -1.08 10.33
N ARG A 78 4.15 -2.39 10.42
CA ARG A 78 3.59 -3.18 9.31
C ARG A 78 2.10 -2.89 9.11
N HIS A 79 1.33 -2.71 10.18
CA HIS A 79 -0.06 -2.26 10.09
C HIS A 79 -0.16 -0.88 9.44
N HIS A 80 0.71 0.07 9.80
CA HIS A 80 0.77 1.38 9.12
C HIS A 80 0.95 1.20 7.60
N HIS A 81 1.91 0.37 7.16
CA HIS A 81 2.09 0.09 5.74
C HIS A 81 0.84 -0.50 5.07
N TYR A 82 0.23 -1.52 5.68
CA TYR A 82 -0.87 -2.24 5.04
C TYR A 82 -2.19 -1.48 5.07
N HIS A 83 -2.39 -0.53 6.00
CA HIS A 83 -3.50 0.42 5.91
C HIS A 83 -3.34 1.40 4.75
N ILE A 84 -2.10 1.80 4.42
CA ILE A 84 -1.84 2.57 3.19
C ILE A 84 -2.21 1.71 1.96
N CYS A 85 -1.82 0.43 1.95
CA CYS A 85 -2.19 -0.49 0.86
C CYS A 85 -3.72 -0.68 0.74
N GLU A 86 -4.43 -0.83 1.85
CA GLU A 86 -5.90 -0.93 1.88
C GLU A 86 -6.58 0.35 1.39
N GLN A 87 -6.09 1.52 1.79
CA GLN A 87 -6.56 2.80 1.26
C GLN A 87 -6.37 2.86 -0.26
N ILE A 88 -5.21 2.48 -0.77
CA ILE A 88 -4.90 2.43 -2.21
C ILE A 88 -5.84 1.45 -2.92
N PHE A 89 -6.15 0.31 -2.29
CA PHE A 89 -7.09 -0.66 -2.82
C PHE A 89 -8.47 -0.03 -3.09
N TYR A 90 -9.04 0.66 -2.10
CA TYR A 90 -10.33 1.33 -2.26
C TYR A 90 -10.27 2.51 -3.24
N MET A 91 -9.18 3.27 -3.24
CA MET A 91 -8.99 4.36 -4.21
C MET A 91 -8.91 3.84 -5.65
N GLY A 92 -8.28 2.69 -5.89
CA GLY A 92 -8.24 2.02 -7.18
C GLY A 92 -9.63 1.56 -7.64
N ARG A 93 -10.38 0.91 -6.75
CA ARG A 93 -11.79 0.52 -7.02
C ARG A 93 -12.68 1.72 -7.36
N GLY A 94 -12.47 2.84 -6.67
CA GLY A 94 -13.15 4.11 -6.92
C GLY A 94 -12.67 4.87 -8.17
N LYS A 95 -11.66 4.35 -8.89
CA LYS A 95 -10.98 5.02 -10.04
C LYS A 95 -10.44 6.41 -9.68
N LEU A 96 -10.04 6.60 -8.41
CA LEU A 96 -9.44 7.83 -7.90
C LEU A 96 -7.93 7.87 -8.11
N ILE A 97 -7.33 6.75 -8.53
CA ILE A 97 -5.94 6.64 -8.96
C ILE A 97 -5.87 5.93 -10.32
N PRO A 98 -4.85 6.21 -11.14
CA PRO A 98 -4.58 5.46 -12.36
C PRO A 98 -4.36 3.96 -12.10
N SER A 99 -4.80 3.10 -13.02
CA SER A 99 -4.67 1.64 -12.87
C SER A 99 -3.23 1.19 -12.71
N ASN A 100 -2.29 1.77 -13.47
CA ASN A 100 -0.87 1.45 -13.34
C ASN A 100 -0.29 1.80 -11.95
N VAL A 101 -0.83 2.82 -11.28
CA VAL A 101 -0.43 3.15 -9.90
C VAL A 101 -0.99 2.10 -8.95
N TYR A 102 -2.27 1.76 -9.08
CA TYR A 102 -2.90 0.68 -8.31
C TYR A 102 -2.13 -0.65 -8.47
N ASP A 103 -1.89 -1.08 -9.71
CA ASP A 103 -1.20 -2.33 -10.03
C ASP A 103 0.21 -2.38 -9.41
N ALA A 104 0.95 -1.27 -9.48
CA ALA A 104 2.28 -1.16 -8.89
C ALA A 104 2.25 -1.31 -7.35
N PHE A 105 1.27 -0.71 -6.68
CA PHE A 105 1.13 -0.83 -5.22
C PHE A 105 0.67 -2.22 -4.80
N MET A 106 -0.29 -2.82 -5.50
CA MET A 106 -0.72 -4.19 -5.21
C MET A 106 0.43 -5.19 -5.43
N THR A 107 1.24 -4.98 -6.47
CA THR A 107 2.48 -5.74 -6.68
C THR A 107 3.45 -5.54 -5.52
N GLY A 108 3.64 -4.30 -5.06
CA GLY A 108 4.46 -3.99 -3.89
C GLY A 108 3.99 -4.70 -2.61
N THR A 109 2.67 -4.73 -2.36
CA THR A 109 2.08 -5.47 -1.23
C THR A 109 2.45 -6.96 -1.31
N ALA A 110 2.29 -7.57 -2.49
CA ALA A 110 2.65 -8.97 -2.69
C ALA A 110 4.15 -9.24 -2.52
N ILE A 111 5.02 -8.33 -2.99
CA ILE A 111 6.48 -8.43 -2.80
C ILE A 111 6.84 -8.49 -1.31
N PHE A 112 6.23 -7.68 -0.45
CA PHE A 112 6.51 -7.78 0.98
C PHE A 112 6.01 -9.09 1.59
N LEU A 113 4.83 -9.57 1.19
CA LEU A 113 4.28 -10.86 1.63
C LEU A 113 5.07 -12.08 1.12
N SER A 114 5.91 -11.93 0.10
CA SER A 114 6.73 -13.06 -0.38
C SER A 114 7.82 -13.47 0.63
N SER A 115 8.19 -12.56 1.54
CA SER A 115 9.10 -12.86 2.64
C SER A 115 8.42 -13.72 3.71
N LYS A 116 9.15 -14.72 4.22
CA LYS A 116 8.62 -15.68 5.20
C LYS A 116 8.02 -14.98 6.42
N GLY A 117 8.77 -14.08 7.05
CA GLY A 117 8.33 -13.44 8.29
C GLY A 117 7.13 -12.52 8.09
N THR A 118 7.07 -11.77 6.99
CA THR A 118 5.89 -10.94 6.70
C THR A 118 4.67 -11.80 6.37
N SER A 119 4.87 -12.93 5.67
CA SER A 119 3.80 -13.90 5.45
C SER A 119 3.28 -14.48 6.77
N ASP A 120 4.15 -14.84 7.71
CA ASP A 120 3.75 -15.39 9.00
C ASP A 120 2.93 -14.36 9.80
N TRP A 121 3.39 -13.10 9.83
CA TRP A 121 2.66 -11.98 10.44
C TRP A 121 1.26 -11.79 9.83
N TRP A 122 1.16 -11.87 8.50
CA TRP A 122 -0.09 -11.65 7.78
C TRP A 122 -1.19 -12.65 8.12
N GLU A 123 -0.84 -13.91 8.44
CA GLU A 123 -1.85 -14.94 8.75
C GLU A 123 -2.71 -14.59 9.96
N ASP A 124 -2.14 -13.92 10.96
CA ASP A 124 -2.87 -13.43 12.13
C ASP A 124 -3.57 -12.09 11.80
N SER A 125 -2.84 -11.13 11.23
CA SER A 125 -3.35 -9.77 10.98
C SER A 125 -4.54 -9.73 10.02
N LYS A 126 -4.57 -10.60 9.00
CA LYS A 126 -5.65 -10.63 8.00
C LYS A 126 -7.02 -11.00 8.56
N GLN A 127 -7.07 -11.68 9.70
CA GLN A 127 -8.33 -12.16 10.30
C GLN A 127 -9.08 -11.07 11.07
N ILE A 128 -8.36 -10.05 11.56
CA ILE A 128 -8.90 -9.12 12.56
C ILE A 128 -8.88 -7.67 12.05
N THR A 129 -7.85 -7.27 11.32
CA THR A 129 -7.58 -5.85 11.10
C THR A 129 -8.13 -5.28 9.80
N TYR A 130 -8.29 -6.12 8.77
CA TYR A 130 -8.54 -5.66 7.40
C TYR A 130 -9.90 -6.07 6.86
N ALA A 131 -10.42 -5.30 5.92
CA ALA A 131 -11.69 -5.61 5.27
C ALA A 131 -11.60 -6.91 4.44
N PRO A 132 -12.62 -7.79 4.46
CA PRO A 132 -12.58 -9.08 3.77
C PRO A 132 -12.30 -8.97 2.27
N GLU A 133 -12.79 -7.94 1.60
CA GLU A 133 -12.54 -7.71 0.18
C GLU A 133 -11.09 -7.33 -0.13
N PHE A 134 -10.42 -6.60 0.77
CA PHE A 134 -9.01 -6.27 0.61
C PHE A 134 -8.16 -7.53 0.82
N VAL A 135 -8.47 -8.31 1.87
CA VAL A 135 -7.82 -9.60 2.12
C VAL A 135 -7.97 -10.52 0.92
N ALA A 136 -9.18 -10.63 0.35
CA ALA A 136 -9.41 -11.46 -0.84
C ALA A 136 -8.58 -11.01 -2.05
N GLU A 137 -8.46 -9.70 -2.29
CA GLU A 137 -7.64 -9.18 -3.38
C GLU A 137 -6.15 -9.47 -3.16
N VAL A 138 -5.66 -9.26 -1.94
CA VAL A 138 -4.26 -9.56 -1.57
C VAL A 138 -3.95 -11.05 -1.73
N GLU A 139 -4.83 -11.94 -1.26
CA GLU A 139 -4.63 -13.39 -1.39
C GLU A 139 -4.71 -13.85 -2.84
N LYS A 140 -5.60 -13.26 -3.64
CA LYS A 140 -5.63 -13.49 -5.10
C LYS A 140 -4.29 -13.12 -5.72
N PHE A 141 -3.80 -11.91 -5.48
CA PHE A 141 -2.50 -11.47 -6.00
C PHE A 141 -1.36 -12.38 -5.52
N ARG A 142 -1.35 -12.77 -4.24
CA ARG A 142 -0.36 -13.68 -3.67
C ARG A 142 -0.36 -15.04 -4.35
N SER A 143 -1.53 -15.55 -4.76
CA SER A 143 -1.65 -16.83 -5.47
C SER A 143 -1.24 -16.76 -6.95
N GLU A 144 -1.43 -15.60 -7.59
CA GLU A 144 -1.11 -15.37 -9.00
C GLU A 144 0.33 -14.90 -9.23
N ALA A 145 0.97 -14.34 -8.20
CA ALA A 145 2.28 -13.76 -8.31
C ALA A 145 3.38 -14.84 -8.36
N THR A 146 3.88 -15.08 -9.58
CA THR A 146 5.07 -15.90 -9.84
C THR A 146 6.30 -15.00 -9.98
N ASP A 147 7.44 -15.44 -9.44
CA ASP A 147 8.75 -14.78 -9.64
C ASP A 147 8.81 -13.32 -9.11
N LEU A 148 8.20 -13.08 -7.94
CA LEU A 148 8.35 -11.80 -7.26
C LEU A 148 9.79 -11.64 -6.75
N PRO A 149 10.39 -10.44 -6.91
CA PRO A 149 11.72 -10.19 -6.37
C PRO A 149 11.70 -10.32 -4.84
N ASP A 150 12.79 -10.86 -4.28
CA ASP A 150 12.96 -10.91 -2.82
C ASP A 150 12.99 -9.46 -2.29
N PRO A 151 12.10 -9.08 -1.34
CA PRO A 151 12.13 -7.76 -0.72
C PRO A 151 13.45 -7.48 0.01
N MET A 152 14.20 -8.49 0.45
CA MET A 152 15.51 -8.30 1.08
C MET A 152 16.56 -7.77 0.09
N VAL A 153 16.34 -7.95 -1.21
CA VAL A 153 17.22 -7.47 -2.29
C VAL A 153 16.64 -6.23 -2.96
N SER A 154 15.34 -6.25 -3.23
CA SER A 154 14.68 -5.25 -4.06
C SER A 154 14.23 -4.01 -3.29
N PHE A 155 14.09 -4.09 -1.96
CA PHE A 155 13.72 -2.95 -1.13
C PHE A 155 14.97 -2.34 -0.46
N PRO A 156 15.42 -1.14 -0.88
CA PRO A 156 16.69 -0.58 -0.41
C PRO A 156 16.81 -0.45 1.13
N PRO A 157 15.76 -0.06 1.88
CA PRO A 157 15.87 -0.02 3.34
C PRO A 157 16.22 -1.36 3.98
N PHE A 158 15.70 -2.49 3.49
CA PHE A 158 16.07 -3.81 3.99
C PHE A 158 17.47 -4.20 3.55
N LYS A 159 17.77 -4.04 2.26
CA LYS A 159 19.10 -4.32 1.71
C LYS A 159 20.20 -3.60 2.49
N TYR A 160 20.08 -2.29 2.68
CA TYR A 160 21.09 -1.50 3.38
C TYR A 160 21.14 -1.81 4.88
N THR A 161 20.02 -2.20 5.49
CA THR A 161 20.04 -2.66 6.88
C THR A 161 20.83 -3.96 7.02
N LEU A 162 20.65 -4.92 6.11
CA LEU A 162 21.44 -6.17 6.09
C LEU A 162 22.93 -5.89 5.88
N GLU A 163 23.28 -4.97 4.98
CA GLU A 163 24.66 -4.52 4.77
C GLU A 163 25.27 -3.92 6.04
N LEU A 164 24.52 -3.09 6.77
CA LEU A 164 24.96 -2.48 8.03
C LEU A 164 25.12 -3.51 9.16
N LEU A 165 24.31 -4.57 9.16
CA LEU A 165 24.40 -5.65 10.15
C LEU A 165 25.50 -6.67 9.81
N GLY A 166 26.07 -6.63 8.61
CA GLY A 166 26.98 -7.66 8.12
C GLY A 166 26.28 -9.00 7.81
N GLU A 167 24.96 -8.97 7.60
CA GLU A 167 24.10 -10.14 7.44
C GLU A 167 23.68 -10.38 5.98
N THR A 168 24.44 -9.87 5.02
CA THR A 168 24.15 -10.04 3.58
C THR A 168 24.09 -11.50 3.12
N GLY A 169 24.67 -12.42 3.89
CA GLY A 169 24.57 -13.87 3.66
C GLY A 169 23.20 -14.49 3.96
N LEU A 170 22.28 -13.75 4.60
CA LEU A 170 20.89 -14.18 4.84
C LEU A 170 19.96 -13.92 3.64
N ILE A 171 20.45 -13.20 2.63
CA ILE A 171 19.76 -13.01 1.36
C ILE A 171 19.75 -14.38 0.66
N LYS A 172 18.56 -14.95 0.46
CA LYS A 172 18.44 -16.20 -0.32
C LYS A 172 18.94 -15.94 -1.74
N GLN A 173 19.88 -16.76 -2.20
CA GLN A 173 20.19 -16.88 -3.64
C GLN A 173 19.01 -17.50 -4.39
#